data_AF-A0A7G5BT66-F1
#
_entry.id   AF-A0A7G5BT66-F1
#
_cell.length_a   1.000
_cell.length_b   1.000
_cell.length_c   1.000
_cell.angle_alpha   90.00
_cell.angle_beta   90.00
_cell.angle_gamma   90.00
#
_symmetry.space_group_name_H-M   'P 1'
#
loop_
_entity.id
_entity.type
_entity.pdbx_description
1 polymer ?
#
loop_
_entity_poly.entity_id
_entity_poly.type
_entity_poly.pdbx_seq_one_letter_code
_entity_poly.pdbx_strand_id
1 'polypeptide(L)'
;MPEPVKTETPAPVPIVENTKKPKPSVSALSVPDKTNEESVKPLELPPRKKNTEPPVNFGRVPDKPRITGTFGANAAKPKATERAAGKESLQLPSRKPAAGIEHRPLPAKKPSGLAPKPKLENTSALEESNNANAGPKTSTVFTHLVAIGTSTGGPRALHEVLTGIPADFPAPILVVQHMPPKFTHSLAQRLDNFCSIHVREAVDDELVETATAYIAPGGRHMSLSKDATGKYRIKLSDEAPKGGHKPSVDVMFESLIGHQQLKRHIVLMTGMGSDGAKGMKALQADGAQTTIAEAEQTCVVYGMPRCAIELGAASHQLPLQEIASVLVQEVKSRKP
;
A
#
# COMPACT_ATOMS: atom_id res chain seq x y z
N MET A 1 31.38 49.64 49.15
CA MET A 1 31.97 48.48 48.43
C MET A 1 32.26 47.42 49.47
N PRO A 2 31.58 46.26 49.46
CA PRO A 2 31.90 45.17 50.38
C PRO A 2 32.95 44.21 49.78
N GLU A 3 33.86 43.78 50.65
CA GLU A 3 34.98 42.85 50.42
C GLU A 3 34.55 41.36 50.30
N PRO A 4 35.43 40.47 49.77
CA PRO A 4 35.02 39.21 49.17
C PRO A 4 34.96 38.03 50.15
N VAL A 5 34.01 37.12 49.88
CA VAL A 5 33.78 35.86 50.59
C VAL A 5 34.70 34.77 50.02
N LYS A 6 35.41 34.07 50.91
CA LYS A 6 36.28 32.93 50.60
C LYS A 6 35.47 31.64 50.45
N THR A 7 35.92 30.83 49.49
CA THR A 7 35.47 29.49 49.12
C THR A 7 35.93 28.42 50.11
N GLU A 8 35.05 27.50 50.48
CA GLU A 8 35.43 26.20 51.08
C GLU A 8 34.78 25.05 50.30
N THR A 9 35.61 24.05 49.97
CA THR A 9 35.27 22.81 49.28
C THR A 9 35.07 21.71 50.32
N PRO A 10 33.99 20.89 50.27
CA PRO A 10 33.91 19.71 51.14
C PRO A 10 34.54 18.46 50.49
N ALA A 11 35.37 17.79 51.29
CA ALA A 11 35.96 16.46 51.08
C ALA A 11 35.03 15.35 51.67
N PRO A 12 35.29 14.04 51.40
CA PRO A 12 34.26 13.00 51.28
C PRO A 12 33.91 12.27 52.60
N VAL A 13 32.75 11.62 52.63
CA VAL A 13 32.26 10.78 53.76
C VAL A 13 32.16 9.30 53.33
N PRO A 14 32.56 8.34 54.18
CA PRO A 14 32.79 6.93 53.81
C PRO A 14 31.59 5.99 54.01
N ILE A 15 31.79 4.78 53.48
CA ILE A 15 30.94 3.59 53.37
C ILE A 15 30.63 2.94 54.74
N VAL A 16 29.41 2.42 54.90
CA VAL A 16 29.03 1.47 55.97
C VAL A 16 28.36 0.23 55.34
N GLU A 17 28.75 -0.93 55.86
CA GLU A 17 28.54 -2.29 55.35
C GLU A 17 27.73 -3.14 56.36
N ASN A 18 26.81 -3.99 55.87
CA ASN A 18 26.28 -5.28 56.41
C ASN A 18 24.84 -5.53 55.88
N THR A 19 24.34 -6.71 55.51
CA THR A 19 24.81 -8.12 55.52
C THR A 19 23.82 -8.98 54.72
N LYS A 20 24.31 -10.06 54.06
CA LYS A 20 23.70 -11.41 53.79
C LYS A 20 22.34 -11.48 53.04
N LYS A 21 22.05 -12.36 52.06
CA LYS A 21 22.65 -13.59 51.43
C LYS A 21 21.61 -14.06 50.34
N PRO A 22 21.78 -15.14 49.55
CA PRO A 22 22.77 -15.43 48.51
C PRO A 22 22.17 -15.90 47.15
N LYS A 23 23.05 -16.00 46.13
CA LYS A 23 22.84 -16.64 44.81
C LYS A 23 22.88 -18.19 44.90
N PRO A 24 22.28 -18.94 43.95
CA PRO A 24 22.58 -20.35 43.77
C PRO A 24 23.76 -20.57 42.79
N SER A 25 24.65 -21.48 43.18
CA SER A 25 25.82 -21.95 42.44
C SER A 25 25.64 -23.40 41.98
N VAL A 26 26.28 -23.70 40.85
CA VAL A 26 26.54 -25.01 40.23
C VAL A 26 27.48 -25.86 41.09
N SER A 27 27.29 -27.19 41.11
CA SER A 27 28.38 -28.18 41.24
C SER A 27 27.93 -29.58 40.83
N ALA A 28 28.77 -30.20 39.99
CA ALA A 28 28.71 -31.58 39.52
C ALA A 28 29.22 -32.59 40.57
N LEU A 29 28.84 -33.86 40.40
CA LEU A 29 29.60 -35.05 40.81
C LEU A 29 29.16 -36.25 39.94
N SER A 30 30.07 -37.21 39.79
CA SER A 30 30.31 -38.05 38.61
C SER A 30 30.20 -39.57 38.88
N VAL A 31 29.64 -40.31 37.89
CA VAL A 31 29.93 -41.69 37.38
C VAL A 31 29.67 -42.90 38.31
N PRO A 32 28.95 -43.95 37.83
CA PRO A 32 29.60 -45.13 37.23
C PRO A 32 29.02 -45.60 35.88
N ASP A 33 29.78 -46.55 35.32
CA ASP A 33 29.90 -47.06 33.95
C ASP A 33 28.77 -48.00 33.46
N LYS A 34 28.81 -48.23 32.14
CA LYS A 34 28.02 -49.02 31.19
C LYS A 34 27.26 -50.27 31.70
N THR A 35 26.05 -50.48 31.14
CA THR A 35 25.74 -51.57 30.19
C THR A 35 24.34 -51.40 29.55
N ASN A 36 24.22 -51.89 28.32
CA ASN A 36 23.01 -52.19 27.52
C ASN A 36 22.47 -51.14 26.53
N GLU A 37 22.88 -51.37 25.28
CA GLU A 37 22.14 -51.08 24.05
C GLU A 37 20.74 -51.70 24.09
N GLU A 38 19.70 -50.94 23.71
CA GLU A 38 18.57 -51.50 22.97
C GLU A 38 17.83 -50.43 22.14
N SER A 39 17.97 -50.60 20.84
CA SER A 39 17.19 -50.12 19.70
C SER A 39 15.76 -49.62 19.99
N VAL A 40 15.51 -48.31 19.88
CA VAL A 40 14.15 -47.75 19.80
C VAL A 40 13.73 -47.63 18.33
N LYS A 41 12.72 -48.41 17.94
CA LYS A 41 12.06 -48.39 16.62
C LYS A 41 11.24 -47.08 16.43
N PRO A 42 11.07 -46.59 15.19
CA PRO A 42 10.19 -45.45 14.91
C PRO A 42 8.71 -45.80 15.15
N LEU A 43 7.96 -44.89 15.77
CA LEU A 43 6.50 -44.97 15.87
C LEU A 43 5.85 -44.82 14.49
N GLU A 44 5.10 -45.83 14.08
CA GLU A 44 4.23 -45.84 12.89
C GLU A 44 2.99 -44.95 13.10
N LEU A 45 2.71 -44.09 12.12
CA LEU A 45 1.46 -43.33 12.00
C LEU A 45 0.32 -44.25 11.52
N PRO A 46 -0.91 -44.11 12.03
CA PRO A 46 -2.03 -44.95 11.62
C PRO A 46 -2.44 -44.71 10.15
N PRO A 47 -2.95 -45.73 9.44
CA PRO A 47 -3.25 -45.63 8.02
C PRO A 47 -4.46 -44.74 7.72
N ARG A 48 -4.34 -43.92 6.67
CA ARG A 48 -5.42 -43.11 6.10
C ARG A 48 -6.55 -44.03 5.60
N LYS A 49 -7.78 -43.81 6.09
CA LYS A 49 -8.99 -44.40 5.50
C LYS A 49 -9.17 -43.88 4.07
N LYS A 50 -9.25 -44.79 3.10
CA LYS A 50 -9.68 -44.51 1.72
C LYS A 50 -11.20 -44.34 1.73
N ASN A 51 -11.69 -43.11 1.56
CA ASN A 51 -13.08 -42.90 1.15
C ASN A 51 -13.15 -43.12 -0.37
N THR A 52 -13.82 -44.19 -0.76
CA THR A 52 -14.26 -44.46 -2.12
C THR A 52 -15.64 -43.83 -2.31
N GLU A 53 -15.69 -42.68 -2.98
CA GLU A 53 -16.92 -42.18 -3.58
C GLU A 53 -16.99 -42.64 -5.05
N PRO A 54 -18.19 -43.01 -5.56
CA PRO A 54 -18.34 -43.52 -6.92
C PRO A 54 -18.17 -42.40 -7.97
N PRO A 55 -17.69 -42.72 -9.19
CA PRO A 55 -17.41 -41.72 -10.20
C PRO A 55 -18.71 -41.08 -10.72
N VAL A 56 -18.76 -39.75 -10.64
CA VAL A 56 -19.81 -38.94 -11.27
C VAL A 56 -19.60 -38.98 -12.80
N ASN A 57 -20.58 -39.54 -13.48
CA ASN A 57 -20.60 -39.72 -14.93
C ASN A 57 -20.82 -38.37 -15.62
N PHE A 58 -19.80 -37.80 -16.26
CA PHE A 58 -19.97 -36.65 -17.15
C PHE A 58 -20.60 -37.15 -18.45
N GLY A 59 -21.92 -36.98 -18.53
CA GLY A 59 -22.70 -37.18 -19.74
C GLY A 59 -22.13 -36.37 -20.91
N ARG A 60 -21.87 -37.11 -21.99
CA ARG A 60 -21.49 -36.66 -23.33
C ARG A 60 -22.36 -35.49 -23.79
N VAL A 61 -21.74 -34.35 -24.07
CA VAL A 61 -22.35 -33.26 -24.85
C VAL A 61 -22.50 -33.75 -26.29
N PRO A 62 -23.69 -33.67 -26.92
CA PRO A 62 -23.84 -34.05 -28.32
C PRO A 62 -23.24 -32.99 -29.25
N ASP A 63 -22.39 -33.45 -30.17
CA ASP A 63 -21.77 -32.66 -31.24
C ASP A 63 -22.82 -32.00 -32.15
N LYS A 64 -22.65 -30.69 -32.40
CA LYS A 64 -23.39 -29.96 -33.44
C LYS A 64 -22.87 -30.37 -34.83
N PRO A 65 -23.74 -30.53 -35.84
CA PRO A 65 -23.34 -31.00 -37.16
C PRO A 65 -22.51 -29.94 -37.92
N ARG A 66 -21.35 -30.38 -38.41
CA ARG A 66 -20.47 -29.64 -39.31
C ARG A 66 -20.99 -29.77 -40.74
N ILE A 67 -21.38 -28.65 -41.34
CA ILE A 67 -21.78 -28.57 -42.74
C ILE A 67 -20.58 -28.90 -43.64
N THR A 68 -20.76 -29.92 -44.47
CA THR A 68 -19.87 -30.32 -45.56
C THR A 68 -20.14 -29.47 -46.80
N GLY A 69 -19.14 -28.67 -47.20
CA GLY A 69 -19.05 -28.07 -48.52
C GLY A 69 -17.80 -28.60 -49.22
N THR A 70 -18.00 -29.55 -50.11
CA THR A 70 -17.03 -30.09 -51.08
C THR A 70 -16.72 -29.06 -52.15
N PHE A 71 -15.45 -28.80 -52.47
CA PHE A 71 -14.99 -28.57 -53.85
C PHE A 71 -13.48 -28.81 -53.99
N GLY A 72 -13.12 -29.71 -54.91
CA GLY A 72 -11.99 -29.53 -55.84
C GLY A 72 -10.60 -29.94 -55.37
N ALA A 73 -10.24 -31.19 -55.70
CA ALA A 73 -8.88 -31.69 -55.69
C ALA A 73 -7.96 -30.98 -56.70
N ASN A 74 -6.69 -30.77 -56.34
CA ASN A 74 -5.60 -31.13 -57.23
C ASN A 74 -4.28 -31.35 -56.46
N ALA A 75 -3.64 -32.47 -56.79
CA ALA A 75 -2.42 -32.96 -56.18
C ALA A 75 -1.19 -32.46 -56.96
N ALA A 76 -0.13 -32.09 -56.24
CA ALA A 76 1.27 -32.38 -56.59
C ALA A 76 2.23 -31.91 -55.48
N LYS A 77 2.97 -32.85 -54.90
CA LYS A 77 4.30 -32.66 -54.29
C LYS A 77 5.35 -32.91 -55.40
N PRO A 78 6.61 -32.41 -55.37
CA PRO A 78 7.48 -32.60 -54.20
C PRO A 78 8.62 -31.58 -53.93
N LYS A 79 9.20 -31.76 -52.73
CA LYS A 79 10.61 -31.67 -52.29
C LYS A 79 11.37 -30.33 -52.24
N ALA A 80 11.99 -30.18 -51.07
CA ALA A 80 12.93 -29.16 -50.63
C ALA A 80 14.31 -29.26 -51.32
N THR A 81 14.99 -28.11 -51.44
CA THR A 81 16.45 -27.97 -51.50
C THR A 81 16.86 -26.63 -50.87
N GLU A 82 17.91 -26.67 -50.05
CA GLU A 82 18.64 -25.52 -49.50
C GLU A 82 19.40 -24.75 -50.60
N ARG A 83 19.51 -23.42 -50.46
CA ARG A 83 20.81 -22.69 -50.36
C ARG A 83 20.66 -21.16 -50.38
N ALA A 84 21.33 -20.56 -49.39
CA ALA A 84 22.26 -19.43 -49.46
C ALA A 84 21.88 -18.09 -50.13
N ALA A 85 21.93 -17.05 -49.28
CA ALA A 85 22.65 -15.79 -49.44
C ALA A 85 22.54 -15.00 -50.77
N GLY A 86 21.88 -13.84 -50.70
CA GLY A 86 21.98 -12.80 -51.71
C GLY A 86 21.53 -11.46 -51.12
N LYS A 87 22.48 -10.53 -51.00
CA LYS A 87 22.29 -9.14 -50.58
C LYS A 87 21.44 -8.41 -51.60
N GLU A 88 20.46 -7.61 -51.17
CA GLU A 88 20.12 -6.39 -51.91
C GLU A 88 19.43 -5.35 -51.01
N SER A 89 20.19 -4.29 -50.78
CA SER A 89 19.77 -3.00 -50.24
C SER A 89 18.94 -2.24 -51.28
N LEU A 90 17.74 -1.81 -50.92
CA LEU A 90 16.97 -0.82 -51.69
C LEU A 90 16.63 0.37 -50.79
N GLN A 91 16.99 1.53 -51.32
CA GLN A 91 17.15 2.82 -50.70
C GLN A 91 15.82 3.53 -50.43
N LEU A 92 15.82 4.35 -49.38
CA LEU A 92 14.83 5.41 -49.12
C LEU A 92 14.90 6.49 -50.22
N PRO A 93 13.76 7.09 -50.61
CA PRO A 93 13.77 8.41 -51.21
C PRO A 93 13.58 9.53 -50.18
N SER A 94 14.24 10.63 -50.49
CA SER A 94 14.66 11.74 -49.66
C SER A 94 13.62 12.86 -49.50
N ARG A 95 13.77 13.63 -48.42
CA ARG A 95 13.08 14.89 -48.10
C ARG A 95 13.24 15.98 -49.18
N LYS A 96 12.23 16.86 -49.29
CA LYS A 96 12.38 18.28 -49.66
C LYS A 96 11.60 19.19 -48.69
N PRO A 97 12.01 20.48 -48.51
CA PRO A 97 11.66 21.29 -47.34
C PRO A 97 10.72 22.49 -47.60
N ALA A 98 10.10 22.94 -46.49
CA ALA A 98 9.76 24.31 -46.05
C ALA A 98 8.96 25.30 -46.92
N ALA A 99 7.83 25.76 -46.36
CA ALA A 99 7.26 27.13 -46.39
C ALA A 99 6.02 27.15 -45.46
N GLY A 100 5.70 28.12 -44.61
CA GLY A 100 6.29 29.38 -44.18
C GLY A 100 5.52 29.81 -42.92
N ILE A 101 6.24 30.31 -41.91
CA ILE A 101 5.68 30.86 -40.68
C ILE A 101 5.59 32.38 -40.88
N GLU A 102 4.38 32.95 -40.86
CA GLU A 102 4.20 34.39 -40.71
C GLU A 102 3.77 34.71 -39.29
N HIS A 103 4.72 35.25 -38.52
CA HIS A 103 4.49 35.96 -37.27
C HIS A 103 3.97 37.37 -37.58
N ARG A 104 2.82 37.74 -37.03
CA ARG A 104 2.39 39.14 -36.93
C ARG A 104 2.36 39.57 -35.47
N PRO A 105 3.11 40.62 -35.08
CA PRO A 105 3.24 41.02 -33.68
C PRO A 105 2.05 41.85 -33.18
N LEU A 106 1.67 41.60 -31.92
CA LEU A 106 0.76 42.43 -31.11
C LEU A 106 1.48 43.71 -30.66
N PRO A 107 0.82 44.89 -30.68
CA PRO A 107 1.40 46.10 -30.10
C PRO A 107 1.20 46.15 -28.58
N ALA A 108 2.31 46.34 -27.87
CA ALA A 108 2.36 46.65 -26.45
C ALA A 108 1.89 48.08 -26.15
N LYS A 109 1.13 48.27 -25.06
CA LYS A 109 0.94 49.57 -24.39
C LYS A 109 1.25 49.43 -22.91
N LYS A 110 2.18 50.26 -22.43
CA LYS A 110 2.62 50.43 -21.04
C LYS A 110 2.36 51.89 -20.64
N PRO A 111 2.54 52.31 -19.36
CA PRO A 111 1.46 52.59 -18.41
C PRO A 111 1.27 54.09 -18.11
N SER A 112 0.09 54.48 -17.64
CA SER A 112 -0.18 55.75 -16.94
C SER A 112 -1.43 55.55 -16.08
N GLY A 113 -1.56 56.01 -14.84
CA GLY A 113 -0.76 56.85 -13.98
C GLY A 113 -1.32 56.74 -12.55
N LEU A 114 -0.57 57.26 -11.59
CA LEU A 114 -0.89 57.24 -10.17
C LEU A 114 -1.93 58.30 -9.78
N ALA A 115 -2.66 57.97 -8.70
CA ALA A 115 -3.23 58.81 -7.63
C ALA A 115 -4.75 59.13 -7.70
N PRO A 116 -5.44 59.37 -6.56
CA PRO A 116 -5.13 59.09 -5.14
C PRO A 116 -6.23 58.28 -4.42
N LYS A 117 -5.90 57.77 -3.22
CA LYS A 117 -6.81 57.07 -2.28
C LYS A 117 -7.89 58.00 -1.70
N PRO A 118 -9.12 57.52 -1.46
CA PRO A 118 -9.99 58.05 -0.42
C PRO A 118 -10.02 57.13 0.83
N LYS A 119 -10.39 57.77 1.93
CA LYS A 119 -10.35 57.35 3.34
C LYS A 119 -11.19 56.11 3.67
N LEU A 120 -10.72 55.39 4.70
CA LEU A 120 -11.52 54.47 5.50
C LEU A 120 -12.69 55.22 6.15
N GLU A 121 -13.89 54.68 5.98
CA GLU A 121 -14.99 54.84 6.94
C GLU A 121 -15.61 53.47 7.22
N ASN A 122 -15.86 53.23 8.51
CA ASN A 122 -16.43 52.02 9.08
C ASN A 122 -17.83 51.75 8.54
N THR A 123 -18.06 50.53 8.07
CA THR A 123 -19.36 49.85 8.19
C THR A 123 -19.12 48.48 8.79
N SER A 124 -19.26 48.41 10.11
CA SER A 124 -19.58 47.18 10.82
C SER A 124 -20.99 46.73 10.45
N ALA A 125 -21.16 45.42 10.30
CA ALA A 125 -22.36 44.65 9.99
C ALA A 125 -22.47 44.21 8.54
N LEU A 126 -22.65 42.88 8.39
CA LEU A 126 -22.85 42.08 7.18
C LEU A 126 -21.59 41.48 6.54
N GLU A 127 -20.88 40.60 7.25
CA GLU A 127 -20.19 39.44 6.62
C GLU A 127 -20.16 38.23 7.57
N GLU A 128 -21.33 37.77 8.04
CA GLU A 128 -21.53 36.38 8.47
C GLU A 128 -22.12 35.59 7.31
N SER A 129 -21.31 35.28 6.30
CA SER A 129 -21.63 34.33 5.22
C SER A 129 -20.49 34.36 4.21
N ASN A 130 -19.40 33.64 4.45
CA ASN A 130 -18.51 33.07 3.42
C ASN A 130 -17.33 32.30 4.04
N ASN A 131 -17.63 31.20 4.74
CA ASN A 131 -16.62 30.16 4.90
C ASN A 131 -17.17 28.80 4.45
N ALA A 132 -17.56 28.74 3.17
CA ALA A 132 -17.96 27.52 2.49
C ALA A 132 -16.76 26.85 1.77
N ASN A 133 -15.52 27.10 2.21
CA ASN A 133 -14.34 26.45 1.65
C ASN A 133 -13.22 26.25 2.68
N ALA A 134 -13.57 25.83 3.90
CA ALA A 134 -12.58 25.30 4.82
C ALA A 134 -12.30 23.84 4.41
N GLY A 135 -11.11 23.59 3.85
CA GLY A 135 -10.64 22.24 3.54
C GLY A 135 -10.66 21.29 4.75
N PRO A 136 -10.43 19.99 4.55
CA PRO A 136 -10.50 19.00 5.63
C PRO A 136 -9.56 19.38 6.78
N LYS A 137 -10.04 19.27 8.02
CA LYS A 137 -9.24 19.56 9.22
C LYS A 137 -8.33 18.37 9.51
N THR A 138 -7.02 18.59 9.45
CA THR A 138 -6.01 17.55 9.68
C THR A 138 -5.46 17.58 11.11
N SER A 139 -4.97 16.43 11.58
CA SER A 139 -4.34 16.24 12.89
C SER A 139 -3.25 15.17 12.80
N THR A 140 -2.12 15.36 13.49
CA THR A 140 -1.07 14.34 13.62
C THR A 140 -1.30 13.36 14.78
N VAL A 141 -2.42 13.53 15.51
CA VAL A 141 -2.82 12.65 16.61
C VAL A 141 -4.05 11.86 16.16
N PHE A 142 -3.91 10.54 16.13
CA PHE A 142 -4.93 9.60 15.70
C PHE A 142 -4.75 8.24 16.39
N THR A 143 -5.84 7.49 16.50
CA THR A 143 -5.86 6.13 17.06
C THR A 143 -6.23 5.07 16.03
N HIS A 144 -6.70 5.48 14.85
CA HIS A 144 -7.06 4.62 13.74
C HIS A 144 -6.12 4.86 12.56
N LEU A 145 -5.85 3.84 11.75
CA LEU A 145 -5.10 3.95 10.51
C LEU A 145 -5.65 2.98 9.47
N VAL A 146 -5.85 3.46 8.25
CA VAL A 146 -6.27 2.64 7.10
C VAL A 146 -5.08 2.37 6.20
N ALA A 147 -4.95 1.15 5.72
CA ALA A 147 -3.92 0.75 4.76
C ALA A 147 -4.55 -0.01 3.59
N ILE A 148 -4.30 0.43 2.36
CA ILE A 148 -4.93 -0.08 1.14
C ILE A 148 -3.85 -0.57 0.17
N GLY A 149 -4.00 -1.79 -0.33
CA GLY A 149 -3.19 -2.35 -1.42
C GLY A 149 -4.02 -2.64 -2.66
N THR A 150 -3.51 -2.31 -3.85
CA THR A 150 -4.19 -2.57 -5.13
C THR A 150 -3.21 -2.60 -6.34
N SER A 151 -3.66 -3.14 -7.47
CA SER A 151 -2.86 -3.26 -8.71
C SER A 151 -3.73 -3.00 -9.95
N THR A 152 -3.83 -3.94 -10.89
CA THR A 152 -4.69 -3.82 -12.09
C THR A 152 -6.15 -3.57 -11.71
N GLY A 153 -6.74 -2.48 -12.24
CA GLY A 153 -8.09 -2.02 -11.88
C GLY A 153 -8.10 -1.03 -10.69
N GLY A 154 -6.99 -0.94 -9.97
CA GLY A 154 -6.86 -0.17 -8.75
C GLY A 154 -7.13 1.33 -8.85
N PRO A 155 -6.76 2.06 -9.92
CA PRO A 155 -7.11 3.48 -10.02
C PRO A 155 -8.63 3.74 -10.00
N ARG A 156 -9.43 2.84 -10.57
CA ARG A 156 -10.91 2.93 -10.52
C ARG A 156 -11.44 2.53 -9.15
N ALA A 157 -10.88 1.49 -8.55
CA ALA A 157 -11.25 1.03 -7.21
C ALA A 157 -10.93 2.09 -6.14
N LEU A 158 -9.75 2.71 -6.20
CA LEU A 158 -9.36 3.80 -5.32
C LEU A 158 -10.27 5.02 -5.48
N HIS A 159 -10.67 5.37 -6.70
CA HIS A 159 -11.63 6.44 -6.92
C HIS A 159 -12.97 6.15 -6.24
N GLU A 160 -13.51 4.93 -6.38
CA GLU A 160 -14.76 4.53 -5.72
C GLU A 160 -14.64 4.63 -4.19
N VAL A 161 -13.56 4.06 -3.62
CA VAL A 161 -13.41 3.99 -2.16
C VAL A 161 -13.10 5.36 -1.56
N LEU A 162 -12.15 6.12 -2.12
CA LEU A 162 -11.68 7.37 -1.51
C LEU A 162 -12.68 8.52 -1.65
N THR A 163 -13.50 8.55 -2.70
CA THR A 163 -14.57 9.56 -2.83
C THR A 163 -15.71 9.34 -1.84
N GLY A 164 -15.88 8.11 -1.35
CA GLY A 164 -16.80 7.77 -0.27
C GLY A 164 -16.32 8.15 1.15
N ILE A 165 -15.08 8.64 1.30
CA ILE A 165 -14.52 9.02 2.60
C ILE A 165 -14.83 10.50 2.90
N PRO A 166 -15.45 10.85 4.05
CA PRO A 166 -15.84 12.22 4.36
C PRO A 166 -14.65 13.09 4.79
N ALA A 167 -14.78 14.42 4.66
CA ALA A 167 -13.71 15.39 4.98
C ALA A 167 -13.24 15.36 6.46
N ASP A 168 -14.09 14.91 7.38
CA ASP A 168 -13.82 14.82 8.81
C ASP A 168 -13.32 13.43 9.23
N PHE A 169 -12.83 12.61 8.28
CA PHE A 169 -12.37 11.25 8.57
C PHE A 169 -11.19 11.24 9.55
N PRO A 170 -11.33 10.63 10.74
CA PRO A 170 -10.38 10.82 11.85
C PRO A 170 -9.15 9.89 11.78
N ALA A 171 -8.81 9.40 10.57
CA ALA A 171 -7.69 8.51 10.36
C ALA A 171 -6.91 8.90 9.08
N PRO A 172 -5.59 8.68 9.04
CA PRO A 172 -4.82 8.65 7.80
C PRO A 172 -5.11 7.39 6.98
N ILE A 173 -4.86 7.47 5.67
CA ILE A 173 -4.95 6.35 4.74
C ILE A 173 -3.61 6.18 4.02
N LEU A 174 -2.97 5.02 4.15
CA LEU A 174 -1.77 4.67 3.40
C LEU A 174 -2.15 3.79 2.21
N VAL A 175 -1.68 4.13 1.01
CA VAL A 175 -2.07 3.43 -0.21
C VAL A 175 -0.84 2.97 -0.99
N VAL A 176 -0.78 1.68 -1.31
CA VAL A 176 0.13 1.15 -2.32
C VAL A 176 -0.69 0.73 -3.54
N GLN A 177 -0.40 1.41 -4.66
CA GLN A 177 -0.90 1.06 -5.98
C GLN A 177 0.30 0.62 -6.83
N HIS A 178 0.26 -0.57 -7.41
CA HIS A 178 1.30 -1.03 -8.34
C HIS A 178 1.24 -0.22 -9.64
N MET A 179 2.03 0.84 -9.72
CA MET A 179 2.15 1.71 -10.87
C MET A 179 3.61 2.15 -11.07
N PRO A 180 4.06 2.33 -12.32
CA PRO A 180 5.41 2.82 -12.59
C PRO A 180 5.64 4.23 -12.03
N PRO A 181 6.92 4.64 -11.88
CA PRO A 181 7.27 6.02 -11.53
C PRO A 181 6.59 7.04 -12.45
N LYS A 182 6.25 8.22 -11.92
CA LYS A 182 5.48 9.33 -12.54
C LYS A 182 3.96 9.15 -12.62
N PHE A 183 3.43 7.93 -12.69
CA PHE A 183 1.99 7.75 -12.79
C PHE A 183 1.29 7.87 -11.43
N THR A 184 1.99 7.57 -10.34
CA THR A 184 1.50 7.69 -8.96
C THR A 184 1.20 9.14 -8.59
N HIS A 185 2.06 10.08 -9.00
CA HIS A 185 1.82 11.52 -8.84
C HIS A 185 0.53 11.99 -9.51
N SER A 186 0.34 11.66 -10.79
CA SER A 186 -0.86 12.04 -11.55
C SER A 186 -2.12 11.37 -11.00
N LEU A 187 -2.02 10.15 -10.45
CA LEU A 187 -3.12 9.49 -9.77
C LEU A 187 -3.52 10.26 -8.51
N ALA A 188 -2.55 10.63 -7.67
CA ALA A 188 -2.81 11.38 -6.45
C ALA A 188 -3.50 12.73 -6.75
N GLN A 189 -2.95 13.51 -7.69
CA GLN A 189 -3.57 14.78 -8.11
C GLN A 189 -4.99 14.61 -8.63
N ARG A 190 -5.24 13.55 -9.42
CA ARG A 190 -6.59 13.27 -9.92
C ARG A 190 -7.54 12.98 -8.77
N LEU A 191 -7.16 12.11 -7.85
CA LEU A 191 -8.00 11.72 -6.73
C LEU A 191 -8.28 12.90 -5.78
N ASP A 192 -7.30 13.75 -5.52
CA ASP A 192 -7.44 14.96 -4.68
C ASP A 192 -8.55 15.88 -5.18
N ASN A 193 -8.70 16.00 -6.51
CA ASN A 193 -9.78 16.82 -7.11
C ASN A 193 -11.20 16.25 -6.90
N PHE A 194 -11.33 14.96 -6.56
CA PHE A 194 -12.63 14.30 -6.38
C PHE A 194 -12.95 13.99 -4.92
N CYS A 195 -11.93 13.90 -4.06
CA CYS A 195 -12.09 13.45 -2.68
C CYS A 195 -12.39 14.63 -1.74
N SER A 196 -13.12 14.33 -0.66
CA SER A 196 -13.34 15.30 0.42
C SER A 196 -12.15 15.38 1.40
N ILE A 197 -11.33 14.32 1.44
CA ILE A 197 -10.04 14.28 2.13
C ILE A 197 -8.92 14.73 1.19
N HIS A 198 -7.77 15.12 1.74
CA HIS A 198 -6.58 15.34 0.94
C HIS A 198 -6.05 14.02 0.36
N VAL A 199 -5.58 14.04 -0.89
CA VAL A 199 -4.88 12.90 -1.50
C VAL A 199 -3.58 13.40 -2.11
N ARG A 200 -2.45 12.84 -1.66
CA ARG A 200 -1.13 13.25 -2.15
C ARG A 200 -0.20 12.06 -2.35
N GLU A 201 0.76 12.21 -3.25
CA GLU A 201 1.87 11.27 -3.34
C GLU A 201 2.76 11.46 -2.10
N ALA A 202 3.15 10.36 -1.48
CA ALA A 202 3.89 10.40 -0.24
C ALA A 202 5.31 10.96 -0.42
N VAL A 203 5.74 11.76 0.54
CA VAL A 203 7.06 12.35 0.66
C VAL A 203 7.80 11.69 1.83
N ASP A 204 9.09 11.44 1.64
CA ASP A 204 9.90 10.83 2.68
C ASP A 204 9.98 11.73 3.93
N ASP A 205 9.86 11.11 5.10
CA ASP A 205 9.91 11.73 6.42
C ASP A 205 8.77 12.71 6.75
N GLU A 206 7.71 12.78 5.93
CA GLU A 206 6.55 13.62 6.24
C GLU A 206 5.72 13.04 7.41
N LEU A 207 5.09 13.95 8.18
CA LEU A 207 4.19 13.57 9.27
C LEU A 207 2.90 12.99 8.70
N VAL A 208 2.41 11.93 9.33
CA VAL A 208 1.13 11.33 8.97
C VAL A 208 -0.01 12.09 9.64
N GLU A 209 -0.99 12.49 8.84
CA GLU A 209 -2.13 13.32 9.25
C GLU A 209 -3.48 12.65 8.94
N THR A 210 -4.48 12.86 9.80
CA THR A 210 -5.88 12.47 9.54
C THR A 210 -6.45 13.17 8.31
N ALA A 211 -7.55 12.62 7.78
CA ALA A 211 -8.22 13.15 6.58
C ALA A 211 -7.26 13.35 5.39
N THR A 212 -6.24 12.49 5.29
CA THR A 212 -5.26 12.48 4.20
C THR A 212 -4.97 11.05 3.75
N ALA A 213 -5.01 10.82 2.45
CA ALA A 213 -4.54 9.61 1.80
C ALA A 213 -3.17 9.83 1.15
N TYR A 214 -2.23 8.94 1.44
CA TYR A 214 -0.85 8.97 0.96
C TYR A 214 -0.63 7.84 -0.04
N ILE A 215 -0.37 8.19 -1.29
CA ILE A 215 -0.07 7.24 -2.36
C ILE A 215 1.44 7.00 -2.40
N ALA A 216 1.87 5.75 -2.24
CA ALA A 216 3.28 5.38 -2.37
C ALA A 216 3.81 5.76 -3.76
N PRO A 217 4.97 6.44 -3.85
CA PRO A 217 5.56 6.77 -5.15
C PRO A 217 6.07 5.52 -5.86
N GLY A 218 5.83 5.45 -7.17
CA GLY A 218 6.33 4.36 -8.01
C GLY A 218 7.86 4.26 -7.93
N GLY A 219 8.39 3.05 -7.75
CA GLY A 219 9.83 2.80 -7.68
C GLY A 219 10.45 2.93 -6.29
N ARG A 220 9.69 3.27 -5.24
CA ARG A 220 10.14 3.26 -3.84
C ARG A 220 9.18 2.48 -2.97
N HIS A 221 9.67 1.79 -1.94
CA HIS A 221 8.79 1.21 -0.93
C HIS A 221 8.32 2.29 0.03
N MET A 222 7.09 2.16 0.52
CA MET A 222 6.52 3.04 1.54
C MET A 222 6.27 2.22 2.81
N SER A 223 6.70 2.75 3.95
CA SER A 223 6.49 2.16 5.26
C SER A 223 6.07 3.22 6.28
N LEU A 224 5.43 2.78 7.36
CA LEU A 224 5.15 3.62 8.52
C LEU A 224 6.29 3.50 9.52
N SER A 225 6.68 4.63 10.12
CA SER A 225 7.61 4.67 11.24
C SER A 225 7.04 5.54 12.36
N LYS A 226 7.52 5.30 13.58
CA LYS A 226 7.22 6.15 14.75
C LYS A 226 8.51 6.83 15.19
N ASP A 227 8.51 8.16 15.24
CA ASP A 227 9.68 8.93 15.65
C ASP A 227 9.85 8.96 17.18
N ALA A 228 10.97 9.53 17.64
CA ALA A 228 11.30 9.63 19.07
C ALA A 228 10.29 10.48 19.87
N THR A 229 9.51 11.34 19.21
CA THR A 229 8.45 12.14 19.84
C THR A 229 7.12 11.38 19.92
N GLY A 230 7.09 10.16 19.40
CA GLY A 230 5.91 9.31 19.36
C GLY A 230 4.96 9.60 18.20
N LYS A 231 5.34 10.48 17.27
CA LYS A 231 4.54 10.80 16.07
C LYS A 231 4.86 9.83 14.94
N TYR A 232 3.88 9.62 14.06
CA TYR A 232 4.03 8.75 12.92
C TYR A 232 4.53 9.50 11.69
N ARG A 233 5.43 8.86 10.94
CA ARG A 233 6.03 9.41 9.71
C ARG A 233 6.07 8.37 8.62
N ILE A 234 5.93 8.84 7.38
CA ILE A 234 6.19 8.02 6.21
C ILE A 234 7.69 7.86 6.02
N LYS A 235 8.13 6.64 5.73
CA LYS A 235 9.48 6.35 5.26
C LYS A 235 9.42 5.77 3.86
N LEU A 236 10.27 6.31 2.98
CA LEU A 236 10.44 5.82 1.64
C LEU A 236 11.83 5.19 1.50
N SER A 237 11.88 3.95 1.02
CA SER A 237 13.14 3.25 0.83
C SER A 237 13.33 2.79 -0.63
N ASP A 238 14.59 2.75 -1.05
CA ASP A 238 14.98 2.27 -2.38
C ASP A 238 15.42 0.81 -2.37
N GLU A 239 15.05 0.07 -1.33
CA GLU A 239 15.33 -1.36 -1.18
C GLU A 239 14.92 -2.18 -2.41
N ALA A 240 15.48 -3.38 -2.51
CA ALA A 240 15.20 -4.26 -3.64
C ALA A 240 13.69 -4.62 -3.71
N PRO A 241 13.11 -4.77 -4.92
CA PRO A 241 11.72 -5.15 -5.06
C PRO A 241 11.36 -6.41 -4.26
N LYS A 242 10.25 -6.37 -3.53
CA LYS A 242 9.70 -7.53 -2.82
C LYS A 242 8.60 -8.17 -3.65
N GLY A 243 8.69 -9.48 -3.88
CA GLY A 243 7.72 -10.20 -4.71
C GLY A 243 7.61 -9.66 -6.14
N GLY A 244 8.67 -9.04 -6.66
CA GLY A 244 8.70 -8.41 -7.98
C GLY A 244 8.10 -6.99 -8.05
N HIS A 245 7.68 -6.42 -6.92
CA HIS A 245 7.00 -5.12 -6.87
C HIS A 245 7.82 -4.08 -6.09
N LYS A 246 7.80 -2.84 -6.59
CA LYS A 246 8.31 -1.65 -5.89
C LYS A 246 7.54 -0.40 -6.36
N PRO A 247 6.59 0.13 -5.56
CA PRO A 247 6.24 -0.27 -4.19
C PRO A 247 5.61 -1.67 -4.12
N SER A 248 5.75 -2.33 -2.96
CA SER A 248 5.09 -3.60 -2.63
C SER A 248 4.10 -3.37 -1.50
N VAL A 249 2.93 -3.99 -1.60
CA VAL A 249 1.88 -3.94 -0.57
C VAL A 249 2.33 -4.67 0.69
N ASP A 250 2.98 -5.83 0.56
CA ASP A 250 3.50 -6.58 1.71
C ASP A 250 4.48 -5.74 2.54
N VAL A 251 5.38 -4.96 1.90
CA VAL A 251 6.31 -4.08 2.64
C VAL A 251 5.55 -3.04 3.47
N MET A 252 4.54 -2.41 2.88
CA MET A 252 3.74 -1.42 3.59
C MET A 252 2.95 -2.05 4.73
N PHE A 253 2.29 -3.18 4.50
CA PHE A 253 1.54 -3.91 5.53
C PHE A 253 2.43 -4.40 6.67
N GLU A 254 3.57 -5.02 6.36
CA GLU A 254 4.50 -5.52 7.38
C GLU A 254 5.05 -4.40 8.27
N SER A 255 5.23 -3.19 7.73
CA SER A 255 5.64 -2.03 8.54
C SER A 255 4.62 -1.61 9.60
N LEU A 256 3.36 -2.07 9.49
CA LEU A 256 2.31 -1.79 10.47
C LEU A 256 2.30 -2.78 11.64
N ILE A 257 3.08 -3.86 11.55
CA ILE A 257 3.22 -4.86 12.61
C ILE A 257 3.90 -4.23 13.83
N GLY A 258 3.41 -4.53 15.04
CA GLY A 258 3.95 -3.96 16.28
C GLY A 258 3.45 -2.54 16.58
N HIS A 259 2.67 -1.92 15.69
CA HIS A 259 1.94 -0.68 15.98
C HIS A 259 0.54 -0.96 16.56
N GLN A 260 0.46 -1.84 17.56
CA GLN A 260 -0.80 -2.33 18.16
C GLN A 260 -1.61 -1.24 18.90
N GLN A 261 -0.98 -0.10 19.23
CA GLN A 261 -1.68 1.07 19.74
C GLN A 261 -2.61 1.73 18.70
N LEU A 262 -2.44 1.40 17.41
CA LEU A 262 -3.33 1.82 16.34
C LEU A 262 -4.37 0.73 16.06
N LYS A 263 -5.63 1.14 15.98
CA LYS A 263 -6.71 0.38 15.36
C LYS A 263 -6.48 0.38 13.84
N ARG A 264 -5.89 -0.70 13.35
CA ARG A 264 -5.46 -0.85 11.94
C ARG A 264 -6.56 -1.49 11.11
N HIS A 265 -6.96 -0.83 10.02
CA HIS A 265 -7.96 -1.33 9.08
C HIS A 265 -7.28 -1.57 7.72
N ILE A 266 -7.21 -2.83 7.31
CA ILE A 266 -6.39 -3.28 6.18
C ILE A 266 -7.30 -3.67 5.03
N VAL A 267 -7.04 -3.15 3.84
CA VAL A 267 -7.87 -3.40 2.65
C VAL A 267 -7.00 -3.88 1.50
N LEU A 268 -7.37 -4.99 0.88
CA LEU A 268 -6.72 -5.51 -0.32
C LEU A 268 -7.75 -5.60 -1.45
N MET A 269 -7.56 -4.78 -2.46
CA MET A 269 -8.49 -4.63 -3.58
C MET A 269 -7.95 -5.28 -4.84
N THR A 270 -8.72 -5.15 -5.93
CA THR A 270 -8.46 -5.72 -7.24
C THR A 270 -7.00 -5.57 -7.68
N GLY A 271 -6.50 -6.64 -8.30
CA GLY A 271 -5.12 -6.73 -8.70
C GLY A 271 -4.69 -8.14 -9.08
N MET A 272 -3.65 -8.24 -9.91
CA MET A 272 -3.02 -9.50 -10.27
C MET A 272 -1.97 -9.90 -9.22
N GLY A 273 -1.76 -11.20 -9.04
CA GLY A 273 -0.73 -11.74 -8.14
C GLY A 273 -1.23 -11.87 -6.71
N SER A 274 -0.29 -11.91 -5.77
CA SER A 274 -0.56 -12.21 -4.35
C SER A 274 0.08 -11.22 -3.37
N ASP A 275 0.67 -10.13 -3.87
CA ASP A 275 1.27 -9.11 -3.00
C ASP A 275 0.20 -8.51 -2.06
N GLY A 276 0.57 -8.31 -0.80
CA GLY A 276 -0.32 -7.86 0.27
C GLY A 276 -1.07 -8.98 0.98
N ALA A 277 -1.22 -10.17 0.40
CA ALA A 277 -1.97 -11.25 1.02
C ALA A 277 -1.27 -11.80 2.27
N LYS A 278 0.06 -11.92 2.23
CA LYS A 278 0.86 -12.38 3.38
C LYS A 278 0.96 -11.31 4.46
N GLY A 279 1.20 -10.06 4.07
CA GLY A 279 1.21 -8.92 4.99
C GLY A 279 -0.14 -8.74 5.69
N MET A 280 -1.25 -8.88 4.97
CA MET A 280 -2.59 -8.85 5.57
C MET A 280 -2.79 -9.99 6.57
N LYS A 281 -2.33 -11.21 6.26
CA LYS A 281 -2.44 -12.34 7.19
C LYS A 281 -1.62 -12.12 8.46
N ALA A 282 -0.41 -11.58 8.31
CA ALA A 282 0.45 -11.23 9.44
C ALA A 282 -0.19 -10.15 10.30
N LEU A 283 -0.78 -9.12 9.70
CA LEU A 283 -1.48 -8.06 10.43
C LEU A 283 -2.74 -8.56 11.14
N GLN A 284 -3.51 -9.46 10.52
CA GLN A 284 -4.63 -10.11 11.18
C GLN A 284 -4.16 -10.85 12.45
N ALA A 285 -3.07 -11.61 12.35
CA ALA A 285 -2.48 -12.32 13.49
C ALA A 285 -1.91 -11.37 14.56
N ASP A 286 -1.41 -10.19 14.16
CA ASP A 286 -0.92 -9.13 15.06
C ASP A 286 -2.05 -8.25 15.64
N GLY A 287 -3.32 -8.60 15.41
CA GLY A 287 -4.46 -7.88 15.97
C GLY A 287 -4.87 -6.64 15.16
N ALA A 288 -4.83 -6.70 13.83
CA ALA A 288 -5.52 -5.73 12.99
C ALA A 288 -7.01 -5.73 13.32
N GLN A 289 -7.59 -4.53 13.42
CA GLN A 289 -8.97 -4.34 13.83
C GLN A 289 -9.97 -4.84 12.78
N THR A 290 -9.63 -4.67 11.51
CA THR A 290 -10.47 -5.10 10.37
C THR A 290 -9.57 -5.46 9.20
N THR A 291 -9.82 -6.58 8.53
CA THR A 291 -9.16 -6.93 7.27
C THR A 291 -10.20 -7.21 6.19
N ILE A 292 -10.18 -6.44 5.11
CA ILE A 292 -11.18 -6.45 4.04
C ILE A 292 -10.49 -6.86 2.74
N ALA A 293 -11.02 -7.88 2.07
CA ALA A 293 -10.69 -8.17 0.69
C ALA A 293 -11.86 -7.77 -0.22
N GLU A 294 -11.56 -7.17 -1.37
CA GLU A 294 -12.59 -6.89 -2.39
C GLU A 294 -13.20 -8.20 -2.91
N ALA A 295 -14.52 -8.23 -3.03
CA ALA A 295 -15.26 -9.37 -3.54
C ALA A 295 -15.03 -9.57 -5.05
N GLU A 296 -15.11 -10.82 -5.49
CA GLU A 296 -14.81 -11.21 -6.87
C GLU A 296 -15.66 -10.46 -7.90
N GLN A 297 -16.92 -10.18 -7.57
CA GLN A 297 -17.92 -9.64 -8.50
C GLN A 297 -17.62 -8.20 -8.92
N THR A 298 -16.84 -7.45 -8.14
CA THR A 298 -16.47 -6.06 -8.45
C THR A 298 -15.02 -5.92 -8.90
N CYS A 299 -14.19 -6.95 -8.71
CA CYS A 299 -12.80 -6.94 -9.11
C CYS A 299 -12.66 -6.90 -10.63
N VAL A 300 -11.77 -6.04 -11.13
CA VAL A 300 -11.30 -6.12 -12.53
C VAL A 300 -10.42 -7.35 -12.72
N VAL A 301 -9.50 -7.58 -11.78
CA VAL A 301 -8.70 -8.80 -11.66
C VAL A 301 -8.82 -9.31 -10.22
N TYR A 302 -9.35 -10.52 -10.07
CA TYR A 302 -9.52 -11.19 -8.77
C TYR A 302 -8.32 -12.09 -8.45
N GLY A 303 -7.13 -11.49 -8.35
CA GLY A 303 -5.88 -12.17 -7.97
C GLY A 303 -5.51 -11.91 -6.51
N MET A 304 -5.13 -10.66 -6.21
CA MET A 304 -4.69 -10.25 -4.86
C MET A 304 -5.76 -10.53 -3.80
N PRO A 305 -7.04 -10.14 -3.98
CA PRO A 305 -8.08 -10.44 -3.00
C PRO A 305 -8.33 -11.94 -2.83
N ARG A 306 -8.30 -12.71 -3.93
CA ARG A 306 -8.44 -14.18 -3.89
C ARG A 306 -7.36 -14.82 -3.02
N CYS A 307 -6.10 -14.44 -3.21
CA CYS A 307 -4.99 -14.96 -2.41
C CYS A 307 -5.13 -14.61 -0.92
N ALA A 308 -5.63 -13.42 -0.58
CA ALA A 308 -5.90 -13.06 0.82
C ALA A 308 -7.04 -13.90 1.43
N ILE A 309 -8.10 -14.15 0.67
CA ILE A 309 -9.23 -14.99 1.11
C ILE A 309 -8.79 -16.45 1.32
N GLU A 310 -8.07 -17.03 0.36
CA GLU A 310 -7.56 -18.41 0.44
C GLU A 310 -6.59 -18.61 1.61
N LEU A 311 -5.82 -17.59 1.98
CA LEU A 311 -4.95 -17.60 3.17
C LEU A 311 -5.71 -17.37 4.49
N GLY A 312 -7.03 -17.13 4.43
CA GLY A 312 -7.84 -16.74 5.58
C GLY A 312 -7.38 -15.44 6.21
N ALA A 313 -6.87 -14.49 5.42
CA ALA A 313 -6.31 -13.22 5.86
C ALA A 313 -7.38 -12.14 6.06
N ALA A 314 -8.50 -12.23 5.34
CA ALA A 314 -9.59 -11.26 5.40
C ALA A 314 -10.67 -11.70 6.41
N SER A 315 -11.12 -10.77 7.25
CA SER A 315 -12.30 -10.93 8.11
C SER A 315 -13.59 -10.59 7.37
N HIS A 316 -13.51 -9.77 6.31
CA HIS A 316 -14.64 -9.44 5.44
C HIS A 316 -14.25 -9.59 3.97
N GLN A 317 -15.21 -10.07 3.18
CA GLN A 317 -15.18 -10.01 1.72
C GLN A 317 -16.33 -9.12 1.27
N LEU A 318 -16.03 -7.96 0.69
CA LEU A 318 -17.04 -6.93 0.41
C LEU A 318 -17.01 -6.49 -1.05
N PRO A 319 -18.17 -6.26 -1.70
CA PRO A 319 -18.22 -5.53 -2.96
C PRO A 319 -17.55 -4.16 -2.81
N LEU A 320 -16.88 -3.71 -3.87
CA LEU A 320 -16.13 -2.44 -3.88
C LEU A 320 -16.93 -1.24 -3.32
N GLN A 321 -18.21 -1.15 -3.66
CA GLN A 321 -19.11 -0.04 -3.29
C GLN A 321 -19.38 0.02 -1.77
N GLU A 322 -19.20 -1.10 -1.06
CA GLU A 322 -19.45 -1.19 0.38
C GLU A 322 -18.19 -0.93 1.21
N ILE A 323 -17.00 -0.98 0.62
CA ILE A 323 -15.74 -0.86 1.35
C ILE A 323 -15.65 0.50 2.07
N ALA A 324 -15.99 1.60 1.40
CA ALA A 324 -15.91 2.94 1.98
C ALA A 324 -16.85 3.11 3.18
N SER A 325 -18.12 2.69 3.06
CA SER A 325 -19.10 2.82 4.12
C SER A 325 -18.72 2.00 5.36
N VAL A 326 -18.20 0.78 5.16
CA VAL A 326 -17.71 -0.07 6.25
C VAL A 326 -16.48 0.55 6.92
N LEU A 327 -15.52 1.10 6.17
CA LEU A 327 -14.37 1.81 6.76
C LEU A 327 -14.80 3.01 7.60
N VAL A 328 -15.72 3.83 7.08
CA VAL A 328 -16.25 5.00 7.81
C VAL A 328 -16.95 4.54 9.09
N GLN A 329 -17.74 3.47 9.03
CA GLN A 329 -18.38 2.90 10.20
C GLN A 329 -17.35 2.41 11.22
N GLU A 330 -16.39 1.56 10.84
CA GLU A 330 -15.40 1.00 11.78
C GLU A 330 -14.53 2.08 12.44
N VAL A 331 -14.21 3.15 11.71
CA VAL A 331 -13.40 4.26 12.21
C VAL A 331 -14.21 5.24 13.08
N LYS A 332 -15.48 5.54 12.73
CA LYS A 332 -16.30 6.52 13.48
C LYS A 332 -17.12 5.92 14.62
N SER A 333 -17.62 4.68 14.48
CA SER A 333 -18.53 4.07 15.47
C SER A 333 -17.84 3.72 16.78
N ARG A 334 -16.51 3.61 16.77
CA ARG A 334 -15.70 3.23 17.93
C ARG A 334 -14.97 4.45 18.46
N LYS A 335 -15.73 5.39 19.07
CA LYS A 335 -15.15 6.45 19.91
C LYS A 335 -14.07 5.83 20.83
N PRO A 336 -12.93 6.51 21.02
CA PRO A 336 -11.77 5.97 21.72
C PRO A 336 -12.11 5.44 23.12
#